data_AF-A0A9Q1DGG9-F1
#
_entry.id   AF-A0A9Q1DGG9-F1
#
_cell.length_a   1.000
_cell.length_b   1.000
_cell.length_c   1.000
_cell.angle_alpha   90.00
_cell.angle_beta   90.00
_cell.angle_gamma   90.00
#
_symmetry.space_group_name_H-M   'P 1'
#
loop_
_entity.id
_entity.type
_entity.pdbx_description
1 polymer ?
#
loop_
_entity_poly.entity_id
_entity_poly.type
_entity_poly.pdbx_seq_one_letter_code
_entity_poly.pdbx_strand_id
1 'polypeptide(L)'
;MAIVNCCFKRVFIFFNILFGFAGIVLFGLGTLGCVLYKPPEGFEHTTSGILFLFLIGGATLALSVFGIYGAQKEKKWSLIVFFTGLVLGCLGLLLISMTVSVGIPMAVQTVDHLFYQSIPLDEASQDVQKIVKKLQPELKCCGVFNGYQDWGRHVPDSCLCSSDMDTCERINGSQLASHDATAPDTPSHDATAPDTPSYDSEKLVYTPPCGPLVTDYMHFVLVTILEVCIVFAIMAFVGMGMSMAMICRIRKGNSPVTFGANPSPPYTELLNASEA
;
A
#
# COMPACT_ATOMS: atom_id res chain seq x y z
N MET A 1 -1.72 -1.46 -47.31
CA MET A 1 -1.39 -1.74 -45.91
C MET A 1 -1.07 -0.42 -45.22
N ALA A 2 -1.92 0.05 -44.29
CA ALA A 2 -1.56 1.21 -43.48
C ALA A 2 -0.41 0.81 -42.55
N ILE A 3 0.78 1.37 -42.78
CA ILE A 3 1.98 1.08 -42.01
C ILE A 3 1.73 1.55 -40.58
N VAL A 4 1.39 0.63 -39.69
CA VAL A 4 1.55 0.88 -38.26
C VAL A 4 3.06 1.06 -38.09
N ASN A 5 3.52 2.30 -37.83
CA ASN A 5 4.93 2.55 -37.59
C ASN A 5 5.44 1.52 -36.59
N CYS A 6 6.36 0.64 -37.03
CA CYS A 6 6.83 -0.51 -36.25
C CYS A 6 7.33 -0.06 -34.85
N CYS A 7 7.93 1.14 -34.81
CA CYS A 7 8.31 1.85 -33.60
C CYS A 7 7.15 2.01 -32.60
N PHE A 8 5.96 2.46 -33.04
CA PHE A 8 4.81 2.67 -32.15
C PHE A 8 4.30 1.36 -31.54
N LYS A 9 4.20 0.29 -32.35
CA LYS A 9 3.81 -1.04 -31.86
C LYS A 9 4.81 -1.55 -30.81
N ARG A 10 6.10 -1.33 -31.04
CA ARG A 10 7.17 -1.71 -30.10
C ARG A 10 7.09 -0.92 -28.79
N VAL A 11 6.87 0.39 -28.86
CA VAL A 11 6.68 1.25 -27.68
C VAL A 11 5.47 0.81 -26.86
N PHE A 12 4.34 0.51 -27.51
CA PHE A 12 3.16 0.05 -26.80
C PHE A 12 3.39 -1.31 -26.12
N ILE A 13 4.07 -2.25 -26.78
CA ILE A 13 4.42 -3.55 -26.17
C ILE A 13 5.37 -3.33 -24.99
N PHE A 14 6.40 -2.50 -25.15
CA PHE A 14 7.33 -2.18 -24.06
C PHE A 14 6.63 -1.57 -22.85
N PHE A 15 5.74 -0.61 -23.07
CA PHE A 15 4.91 -0.05 -22.00
C PHE A 15 4.08 -1.12 -21.28
N ASN A 16 3.45 -2.04 -22.02
CA ASN A 16 2.67 -3.11 -21.39
C ASN A 16 3.55 -4.12 -20.64
N ILE A 17 4.81 -4.32 -21.04
CA ILE A 17 5.78 -5.13 -20.28
C ILE A 17 6.10 -4.44 -18.95
N LEU A 18 6.36 -3.14 -18.95
CA LEU A 18 6.57 -2.37 -17.70
C LEU A 18 5.34 -2.39 -16.80
N PHE A 19 4.15 -2.23 -17.39
CA PHE A 19 2.88 -2.31 -16.66
C PHE A 19 2.67 -3.71 -16.05
N GLY A 20 3.01 -4.77 -16.81
CA GLY A 20 2.99 -6.14 -16.30
C GLY A 20 3.99 -6.36 -15.17
N PHE A 21 5.21 -5.83 -15.28
CA PHE A 21 6.21 -5.89 -14.23
C PHE A 21 5.72 -5.23 -12.92
N ALA A 22 5.09 -4.07 -13.01
CA ALA A 22 4.45 -3.45 -11.85
C ALA A 22 3.38 -4.38 -11.21
N GLY A 23 2.59 -5.07 -12.04
CA GLY A 23 1.65 -6.09 -11.57
C GLY A 23 2.32 -7.28 -10.86
N ILE A 24 3.45 -7.77 -11.36
CA ILE A 24 4.24 -8.84 -10.70
C ILE A 24 4.74 -8.37 -9.33
N VAL A 25 5.27 -7.15 -9.25
CA VAL A 25 5.75 -6.59 -7.98
C VAL A 25 4.60 -6.49 -6.97
N LEU A 26 3.44 -5.95 -7.36
CA LEU A 26 2.28 -5.86 -6.47
C LEU A 26 1.78 -7.23 -6.00
N PHE A 27 1.69 -8.19 -6.93
CA PHE A 27 1.28 -9.55 -6.60
C PHE A 27 2.29 -10.24 -5.67
N GLY A 28 3.58 -10.08 -5.94
CA GLY A 28 4.68 -10.62 -5.12
C GLY A 28 4.76 -10.00 -3.72
N LEU A 29 4.46 -8.71 -3.59
CA LEU A 29 4.30 -8.08 -2.27
C LEU A 29 3.11 -8.66 -1.51
N GLY A 30 1.99 -8.94 -2.20
CA GLY A 30 0.85 -9.64 -1.61
C GLY A 30 1.22 -11.04 -1.10
N THR A 31 1.95 -11.83 -1.90
CA THR A 31 2.38 -13.18 -1.47
C THR A 31 3.38 -13.11 -0.32
N LEU A 32 4.34 -12.19 -0.36
CA LEU A 32 5.29 -11.98 0.73
C LEU A 32 4.57 -11.56 2.02
N GLY A 33 3.58 -10.68 1.92
CA GLY A 33 2.71 -10.29 3.02
C GLY A 33 2.03 -11.49 3.68
N CYS A 34 1.43 -12.39 2.89
CA CYS A 34 0.82 -13.62 3.42
C CYS A 34 1.80 -14.55 4.14
N VAL A 35 3.04 -14.65 3.64
CA VAL A 35 4.04 -15.57 4.21
C VAL A 35 4.66 -15.02 5.49
N LEU A 36 4.92 -13.71 5.53
CA LEU A 36 5.58 -13.07 6.67
C LEU A 36 4.62 -12.66 7.78
N TYR A 37 3.40 -12.21 7.42
CA TYR A 37 2.40 -11.83 8.42
C TYR A 37 1.53 -13.02 8.80
N LYS A 38 1.79 -13.58 9.99
CA LYS A 38 0.79 -14.36 10.73
C LYS A 38 -0.06 -13.37 11.54
N PRO A 39 -1.31 -13.09 11.14
CA PRO A 39 -2.13 -12.13 11.88
C PRO A 39 -2.31 -12.65 13.32
N PRO A 40 -2.07 -11.82 14.35
CA PRO A 40 -2.52 -12.14 15.70
C PRO A 40 -4.05 -12.23 15.69
N GLU A 41 -4.62 -13.13 16.49
CA GLU A 41 -6.07 -13.27 16.62
C GLU A 41 -6.71 -11.89 16.92
N GLY A 42 -7.67 -11.47 16.08
CA GLY A 42 -8.39 -10.19 16.18
C GLY A 42 -8.12 -9.15 15.08
N PHE A 43 -7.13 -9.34 14.20
CA PHE A 43 -6.82 -8.37 13.12
C PHE A 43 -7.44 -8.77 11.77
N GLU A 44 -8.76 -8.54 11.58
CA GLU A 44 -9.43 -8.84 10.32
C GLU A 44 -9.03 -7.89 9.16
N HIS A 45 -8.62 -6.65 9.47
CA HIS A 45 -8.33 -5.63 8.44
C HIS A 45 -6.98 -5.80 7.72
N THR A 46 -5.96 -6.38 8.37
CA THR A 46 -4.65 -6.62 7.72
C THR A 46 -4.77 -7.63 6.57
N THR A 47 -5.69 -8.61 6.71
CA THR A 47 -6.03 -9.55 5.64
C THR A 47 -6.64 -8.85 4.42
N SER A 48 -7.37 -7.75 4.62
CA SER A 48 -8.01 -6.99 3.55
C SER A 48 -6.99 -6.31 2.62
N GLY A 49 -5.94 -5.69 3.19
CA GLY A 49 -4.90 -5.02 2.40
C GLY A 49 -4.06 -5.97 1.55
N ILE A 50 -3.69 -7.12 2.12
CA ILE A 50 -2.91 -8.14 1.39
C ILE A 50 -3.74 -8.75 0.25
N LEU A 51 -5.02 -9.06 0.51
CA LEU A 51 -5.93 -9.53 -0.53
C LEU A 51 -6.11 -8.49 -1.64
N PHE A 52 -6.21 -7.21 -1.28
CA PHE A 52 -6.31 -6.12 -2.24
C PHE A 52 -5.08 -6.05 -3.16
N LEU A 53 -3.86 -6.15 -2.62
CA LEU A 53 -2.61 -6.20 -3.40
C LEU A 53 -2.59 -7.37 -4.40
N PHE A 54 -3.08 -8.54 -3.97
CA PHE A 54 -3.19 -9.72 -4.82
C PHE A 54 -4.15 -9.50 -5.99
N LEU A 55 -5.35 -8.98 -5.70
CA LEU A 55 -6.39 -8.72 -6.71
C LEU A 55 -5.93 -7.67 -7.73
N ILE A 56 -5.38 -6.54 -7.27
CA ILE A 56 -4.95 -5.47 -8.16
C ILE A 56 -3.68 -5.86 -8.96
N GLY A 57 -2.76 -6.60 -8.35
CA GLY A 57 -1.58 -7.15 -9.03
C GLY A 57 -1.97 -8.13 -10.13
N GLY A 58 -2.88 -9.06 -9.83
CA GLY A 58 -3.42 -10.03 -10.79
C GLY A 58 -4.20 -9.37 -11.94
N ALA A 59 -5.03 -8.36 -11.63
CA ALA A 59 -5.77 -7.62 -12.64
C ALA A 59 -4.82 -6.85 -13.58
N THR A 60 -3.81 -6.16 -13.02
CA THR A 60 -2.77 -5.43 -13.78
C THR A 60 -2.01 -6.37 -14.72
N LEU A 61 -1.63 -7.55 -14.23
CA LEU A 61 -1.00 -8.60 -15.02
C LEU A 61 -1.87 -9.06 -16.19
N ALA A 62 -3.14 -9.36 -15.93
CA ALA A 62 -4.08 -9.78 -16.98
C ALA A 62 -4.27 -8.69 -18.04
N LEU A 63 -4.42 -7.43 -17.63
CA LEU A 63 -4.54 -6.29 -18.53
C LEU A 63 -3.28 -6.12 -19.40
N SER A 64 -2.09 -6.28 -18.82
CA SER A 64 -0.82 -6.29 -19.58
C SER A 64 -0.82 -7.36 -20.68
N VAL A 65 -1.25 -8.58 -20.37
CA VAL A 65 -1.36 -9.68 -21.35
C VAL A 65 -2.33 -9.32 -22.48
N PHE A 66 -3.51 -8.77 -22.16
CA PHE A 66 -4.47 -8.32 -23.17
C PHE A 66 -3.92 -7.18 -24.03
N GLY A 67 -3.15 -6.25 -23.45
CA GLY A 67 -2.46 -5.19 -24.17
C GLY A 67 -1.45 -5.75 -25.18
N ILE A 68 -0.55 -6.62 -24.73
CA ILE A 68 0.47 -7.25 -25.60
C ILE A 68 -0.18 -8.11 -26.68
N TYR A 69 -1.12 -8.99 -26.29
CA TYR A 69 -1.82 -9.87 -27.23
C TYR A 69 -2.58 -9.08 -28.29
N GLY A 70 -3.32 -8.05 -27.87
CA GLY A 70 -4.08 -7.20 -28.79
C GLY A 70 -3.17 -6.45 -29.77
N ALA A 71 -1.99 -6.02 -29.32
CA ALA A 71 -1.01 -5.38 -30.20
C ALA A 71 -0.39 -6.37 -31.19
N GLN A 72 0.02 -7.55 -30.74
CA GLN A 72 0.67 -8.56 -31.58
C GLN A 72 -0.27 -9.12 -32.65
N LYS A 73 -1.47 -9.53 -32.24
CA LYS A 73 -2.48 -10.16 -33.11
C LYS A 73 -3.39 -9.15 -33.79
N GLU A 74 -3.24 -7.86 -33.49
CA GLU A 74 -4.04 -6.76 -34.03
C GLU A 74 -5.55 -6.99 -33.83
N LYS A 75 -5.88 -7.61 -32.69
CA LYS A 75 -7.25 -7.98 -32.33
C LYS A 75 -7.88 -6.87 -31.49
N LYS A 76 -8.82 -6.14 -32.11
CA LYS A 76 -9.51 -4.98 -31.52
C LYS A 76 -10.17 -5.31 -30.17
N TRP A 77 -10.86 -6.44 -30.06
CA TRP A 77 -11.56 -6.82 -28.82
C TRP A 77 -10.63 -6.86 -27.59
N SER A 78 -9.38 -7.32 -27.74
CA SER A 78 -8.39 -7.41 -26.67
C SER A 78 -7.92 -6.02 -26.24
N LEU A 79 -7.73 -5.12 -27.21
CA LEU A 79 -7.40 -3.72 -26.93
C LEU A 79 -8.57 -2.97 -26.28
N ILE A 80 -9.81 -3.32 -26.63
CA ILE A 80 -11.02 -2.77 -25.99
C ILE A 80 -11.09 -3.25 -24.54
N VAL A 81 -10.86 -4.54 -24.26
CA VAL A 81 -10.79 -5.06 -22.88
C VAL A 81 -9.71 -4.33 -22.08
N PHE A 82 -8.51 -4.18 -22.65
CA PHE A 82 -7.43 -3.41 -22.02
C PHE A 82 -7.84 -1.96 -21.75
N PHE A 83 -8.40 -1.26 -22.74
CA PHE A 83 -8.85 0.13 -22.60
C PHE A 83 -9.93 0.28 -21.52
N THR A 84 -10.97 -0.55 -21.56
CA THR A 84 -12.05 -0.53 -20.56
C THR A 84 -11.52 -0.85 -19.17
N GLY A 85 -10.60 -1.82 -19.04
CA GLY A 85 -9.95 -2.13 -17.79
C GLY A 85 -9.15 -0.95 -17.21
N LEU A 86 -8.41 -0.22 -18.06
CA LEU A 86 -7.73 1.00 -17.62
C LEU A 86 -8.70 2.12 -17.21
N VAL A 87 -9.83 2.29 -17.90
CA VAL A 87 -10.86 3.25 -17.50
C VAL A 87 -11.43 2.90 -16.13
N LEU A 88 -11.81 1.64 -15.92
CA LEU A 88 -12.32 1.16 -14.62
C LEU A 88 -11.25 1.29 -13.53
N GLY A 89 -9.99 0.99 -13.85
CA GLY A 89 -8.86 1.18 -12.96
C GLY A 89 -8.65 2.65 -12.56
N CYS A 90 -8.68 3.57 -13.53
CA CYS A 90 -8.63 5.01 -13.27
C CYS A 90 -9.76 5.47 -12.35
N LEU A 91 -11.00 5.04 -12.61
CA LEU A 91 -12.13 5.39 -11.74
C LEU A 91 -11.93 4.86 -10.32
N GLY A 92 -11.46 3.61 -10.18
CA GLY A 92 -11.12 3.03 -8.87
C GLY A 92 -10.01 3.80 -8.15
N LEU A 93 -8.92 4.15 -8.84
CA LEU A 93 -7.82 4.94 -8.29
C LEU A 93 -8.29 6.31 -7.82
N LEU A 94 -9.19 6.96 -8.56
CA LEU A 94 -9.76 8.24 -8.16
C LEU A 94 -10.60 8.11 -6.88
N LEU A 95 -11.44 7.07 -6.78
CA LEU A 95 -12.25 6.83 -5.58
C LEU A 95 -11.36 6.55 -4.35
N ILE A 96 -10.33 5.73 -4.51
CA ILE A 96 -9.37 5.43 -3.44
C ILE A 96 -8.62 6.70 -3.04
N SER A 97 -8.08 7.45 -4.00
CA SER A 97 -7.32 8.67 -3.73
C SER A 97 -8.16 9.73 -3.02
N MET A 98 -9.42 9.90 -3.44
CA MET A 98 -10.36 10.81 -2.78
C MET A 98 -10.64 10.37 -1.33
N THR A 99 -10.91 9.08 -1.13
CA THR A 99 -11.20 8.54 0.21
C THR A 99 -10.01 8.69 1.15
N VAL A 100 -8.80 8.34 0.68
CA VAL A 100 -7.57 8.48 1.46
C VAL A 100 -7.29 9.94 1.77
N SER A 101 -7.32 10.83 0.76
CA SER A 101 -7.03 12.25 0.93
C SER A 101 -7.94 12.94 1.96
N VAL A 102 -9.25 12.67 1.88
CA VAL A 102 -10.23 13.20 2.86
C VAL A 102 -10.08 12.52 4.22
N GLY A 103 -9.67 11.26 4.24
CA GLY A 103 -9.52 10.45 5.45
C GLY A 103 -8.27 10.76 6.28
N ILE A 104 -7.19 11.30 5.70
CA ILE A 104 -5.93 11.61 6.41
C ILE A 104 -6.14 12.41 7.70
N PRO A 105 -6.78 13.60 7.69
CA PRO A 105 -6.90 14.40 8.92
C PRO A 105 -7.76 13.70 9.97
N MET A 106 -8.83 13.02 9.55
CA MET A 106 -9.68 12.26 10.48
C MET A 106 -8.96 11.06 11.07
N ALA A 107 -8.16 10.34 10.28
CA ALA A 107 -7.42 9.18 10.73
C ALA A 107 -6.39 9.58 11.80
N VAL A 108 -5.62 10.64 11.56
CA VAL A 108 -4.65 11.16 12.54
C VAL A 108 -5.34 11.60 13.83
N GLN A 109 -6.41 12.41 13.71
CA GLN A 109 -7.18 12.86 14.89
C GLN A 109 -7.82 11.70 15.67
N THR A 110 -8.32 10.68 14.97
CA THR A 110 -8.93 9.50 15.61
C THR A 110 -7.88 8.71 16.37
N VAL A 111 -6.71 8.49 15.77
CA VAL A 111 -5.60 7.80 16.43
C VAL A 111 -5.12 8.58 17.65
N ASP A 112 -4.92 9.89 17.53
CA ASP A 112 -4.57 10.74 18.66
C ASP A 112 -5.60 10.67 19.78
N HIS A 113 -6.89 10.80 19.45
CA HIS A 113 -7.97 10.75 20.44
C HIS A 113 -8.04 9.39 21.15
N LEU A 114 -7.92 8.29 20.42
CA LEU A 114 -7.86 6.95 20.98
C LEU A 114 -6.68 6.78 21.93
N PHE A 115 -5.52 7.31 21.55
CA PHE A 115 -4.33 7.30 22.37
C PHE A 115 -4.49 8.14 23.64
N TYR A 116 -5.09 9.33 23.56
CA TYR A 116 -5.38 10.17 24.73
C TYR A 116 -6.37 9.49 25.69
N GLN A 117 -7.39 8.82 25.17
CA GLN A 117 -8.36 8.08 26.00
C GLN A 117 -7.78 6.83 26.66
N SER A 118 -6.62 6.36 26.20
CA SER A 118 -5.97 5.15 26.69
C SER A 118 -4.93 5.42 27.78
N ILE A 119 -4.82 6.66 28.26
CA ILE A 119 -3.94 7.02 29.38
C ILE A 119 -4.80 7.13 30.66
N PRO A 120 -4.40 6.51 31.78
CA PRO A 120 -3.15 5.78 31.97
C PRO A 120 -3.21 4.37 31.35
N LEU A 121 -2.07 3.94 30.79
CA LEU A 121 -1.98 2.73 29.95
C LEU A 121 -2.12 1.42 30.73
N ASP A 122 -1.88 1.45 32.04
CA ASP A 122 -2.09 0.31 32.94
C ASP A 122 -3.58 -0.02 33.10
N GLU A 123 -4.46 0.97 32.98
CA GLU A 123 -5.93 0.81 33.04
C GLU A 123 -6.58 0.61 31.65
N ALA A 124 -5.81 0.79 30.57
CA ALA A 124 -6.32 0.64 29.20
C ALA A 124 -6.70 -0.81 28.86
N SER A 125 -7.51 -0.99 27.82
CA SER A 125 -7.93 -2.31 27.35
C SER A 125 -6.73 -3.18 26.96
N GLN A 126 -6.88 -4.51 27.11
CA GLN A 126 -5.80 -5.46 26.81
C GLN A 126 -5.32 -5.35 25.35
N ASP A 127 -6.21 -5.02 24.42
CA ASP A 127 -5.86 -4.82 23.01
C ASP A 127 -4.95 -3.60 22.80
N VAL A 128 -5.27 -2.48 23.45
CA VAL A 128 -4.43 -1.28 23.38
C VAL A 128 -3.07 -1.55 24.02
N GLN A 129 -3.04 -2.16 25.20
CA GLN A 129 -1.78 -2.52 25.85
C GLN A 129 -0.93 -3.45 24.96
N LYS A 130 -1.56 -4.43 24.30
CA LYS A 130 -0.88 -5.37 23.40
C LYS A 130 -0.30 -4.66 22.17
N ILE A 131 -1.02 -3.69 21.60
CA ILE A 131 -0.54 -2.89 20.46
C ILE A 131 0.65 -2.04 20.90
N VAL A 132 0.52 -1.29 21.99
CA VAL A 132 1.60 -0.41 22.45
C VAL A 132 2.85 -1.21 22.85
N LYS A 133 2.70 -2.32 23.58
CA LYS A 133 3.82 -3.21 23.94
C LYS A 133 4.55 -3.81 22.73
N LYS A 134 3.87 -3.97 21.58
CA LYS A 134 4.51 -4.39 20.33
C LYS A 134 5.26 -3.25 19.63
N LEU A 135 4.67 -2.06 19.62
CA LEU A 135 5.26 -0.89 18.98
C LEU A 135 6.53 -0.41 19.68
N GLN A 136 6.59 -0.50 21.01
CA GLN A 136 7.71 -0.02 21.82
C GLN A 136 9.08 -0.55 21.38
N PRO A 137 9.31 -1.88 21.26
CA PRO A 137 10.59 -2.40 20.78
C PRO A 137 10.82 -2.16 19.28
N GLU A 138 9.77 -2.10 18.45
CA GLU A 138 9.88 -1.85 17.01
C GLU A 138 10.28 -0.40 16.69
N LEU A 139 9.71 0.55 17.41
CA LEU A 139 9.94 1.99 17.24
C LEU A 139 10.92 2.59 18.26
N LYS A 140 11.44 1.77 19.18
CA LYS A 140 12.33 2.19 20.27
C LYS A 140 11.78 3.37 21.07
N CYS A 141 10.51 3.26 21.45
CA CYS A 141 9.75 4.27 22.18
C CYS A 141 9.12 3.66 23.44
N CYS A 142 8.67 4.49 24.39
CA CYS A 142 7.92 4.04 25.57
C CYS A 142 6.70 4.93 25.83
N GLY A 143 5.60 4.32 26.28
CA GLY A 143 4.32 4.99 26.46
C GLY A 143 3.76 5.62 25.19
N VAL A 144 2.92 6.64 25.33
CA VAL A 144 2.13 7.21 24.23
C VAL A 144 2.44 8.70 24.05
N PHE A 145 2.34 9.52 25.09
CA PHE A 145 2.65 10.96 25.03
C PHE A 145 3.67 11.40 26.08
N ASN A 146 3.60 10.87 27.31
CA ASN A 146 4.48 11.27 28.41
C ASN A 146 5.59 10.23 28.70
N GLY A 147 5.96 9.43 27.70
CA GLY A 147 7.00 8.42 27.86
C GLY A 147 6.57 7.29 28.81
N TYR A 148 7.51 6.73 29.58
CA TYR A 148 7.24 5.64 30.52
C TYR A 148 6.19 5.98 31.59
N GLN A 149 5.98 7.26 31.89
CA GLN A 149 5.05 7.72 32.92
C GLN A 149 3.59 7.40 32.58
N ASP A 150 3.27 7.20 31.29
CA ASP A 150 1.91 6.82 30.89
C ASP A 150 1.50 5.44 31.44
N TRP A 151 2.44 4.58 31.83
CA TRP A 151 2.19 3.27 32.44
C TRP A 151 1.94 3.32 33.96
N GLY A 152 1.98 4.52 34.56
CA GLY A 152 1.81 4.67 36.00
C GLY A 152 2.91 3.95 36.79
N ARG A 153 2.54 2.92 37.57
CA ARG A 153 3.46 2.21 38.49
C ARG A 153 4.11 0.96 37.89
N HIS A 154 3.62 0.48 36.74
CA HIS A 154 4.04 -0.79 36.17
C HIS A 154 4.47 -0.62 34.71
N VAL A 155 5.73 -0.21 34.51
CA VAL A 155 6.32 -0.12 33.17
C VAL A 155 6.63 -1.54 32.66
N PRO A 156 6.13 -1.92 31.48
CA PRO A 156 6.33 -3.25 30.93
C PRO A 156 7.74 -3.43 30.36
N ASP A 157 8.18 -4.69 30.27
CA ASP A 157 9.50 -5.04 29.73
C ASP A 157 9.72 -4.61 28.28
N SER A 158 8.64 -4.39 27.51
CA SER A 158 8.69 -3.86 26.14
C SER A 158 9.24 -2.43 26.05
N CYS A 159 9.22 -1.68 27.16
CA CYS A 159 9.86 -0.37 27.26
C CYS A 159 11.35 -0.44 27.58
N LEU A 160 11.88 -1.61 27.97
CA LEU A 160 13.26 -1.73 28.40
C LEU A 160 14.22 -1.57 27.23
N CYS A 161 15.31 -0.86 27.49
CA CYS A 161 16.35 -0.57 26.53
C CYS A 161 17.63 -1.35 26.87
N SER A 162 18.29 -1.91 25.86
CA SER A 162 19.45 -2.82 26.04
C SER A 162 20.82 -2.13 26.07
N SER A 163 20.91 -0.82 25.85
CA SER A 163 22.19 -0.09 25.83
C SER A 163 21.99 1.41 26.07
N ASP A 164 22.93 2.08 26.75
CA ASP A 164 23.05 3.56 26.89
C ASP A 164 23.30 4.23 25.51
N MET A 165 22.31 4.16 24.62
CA MET A 165 22.23 4.95 23.40
C MET A 165 21.41 6.22 23.70
N ASP A 166 21.57 7.29 22.90
CA ASP A 166 20.97 8.62 23.09
C ASP A 166 19.44 8.67 23.30
N THR A 167 18.74 7.54 23.17
CA THR A 167 17.29 7.40 23.26
C THR A 167 16.79 6.71 24.52
N CYS A 168 17.66 6.45 25.51
CA CYS A 168 17.30 5.71 26.72
C CYS A 168 17.63 6.49 27.99
N GLU A 169 16.72 6.42 28.97
CA GLU A 169 16.84 7.10 30.25
C GLU A 169 16.83 6.08 31.40
N ARG A 170 17.62 6.35 32.45
CA ARG A 170 17.69 5.52 33.65
C ARG A 170 16.55 5.88 34.61
N ILE A 171 15.82 4.87 35.07
CA ILE A 171 14.77 5.03 36.07
C ILE A 171 15.12 4.29 37.36
N ASN A 172 14.83 4.90 38.51
CA ASN A 172 15.07 4.29 39.82
C ASN A 172 14.07 3.14 40.04
N GLY A 173 14.59 1.98 40.47
CA GLY A 173 13.81 0.74 40.66
C GLY A 173 12.62 0.85 41.63
N SER A 174 12.60 1.88 42.49
CA SER A 174 11.50 2.18 43.41
C SER A 174 10.18 2.59 42.74
N GLN A 175 10.19 2.85 41.42
CA GLN A 175 8.99 3.19 40.64
C GLN A 175 8.46 2.03 39.77
N LEU A 176 9.12 0.86 39.75
CA LEU A 176 8.71 -0.31 38.98
C LEU A 176 8.40 -1.49 39.91
N ALA A 177 7.12 -1.79 40.11
CA ALA A 177 6.74 -3.08 40.66
C ALA A 177 6.94 -4.16 39.59
N SER A 178 8.12 -4.77 39.48
CA SER A 178 8.36 -5.88 38.56
C SER A 178 7.44 -7.06 38.89
N HIS A 179 6.80 -7.67 37.88
CA HIS A 179 6.02 -8.91 38.04
C HIS A 179 6.93 -10.16 38.11
N ASP A 180 8.17 -10.01 38.58
CA ASP A 180 9.12 -11.12 38.63
C ASP A 180 9.75 -11.22 40.02
N ALA A 181 8.94 -11.75 40.92
CA ALA A 181 9.40 -12.38 42.15
C ALA A 181 8.68 -13.73 42.29
N THR A 182 8.88 -14.63 41.32
CA THR A 182 8.60 -16.04 41.55
C THR A 182 9.83 -16.66 42.21
N ALA A 183 10.07 -16.30 43.47
CA ALA A 183 10.97 -17.05 44.34
C ALA A 183 10.18 -18.21 44.96
N PRO A 184 10.73 -19.44 45.04
CA PRO A 184 10.04 -20.56 45.68
C PRO A 184 9.96 -20.34 47.19
N ASP A 185 8.75 -20.40 47.75
CA ASP A 185 8.50 -20.42 49.19
C ASP A 185 9.23 -21.60 49.85
N THR A 186 10.25 -21.31 50.66
CA THR A 186 10.70 -22.22 51.71
C THR A 186 10.94 -21.43 53.00
N PRO A 187 10.27 -21.76 54.12
CA PRO A 187 10.50 -21.06 55.38
C PRO A 187 11.66 -21.73 56.11
N SER A 188 12.72 -20.97 56.40
CA SER A 188 13.61 -21.34 57.50
C SER A 188 14.29 -20.10 58.10
N HIS A 189 14.07 -19.96 59.41
CA HIS A 189 14.79 -19.09 60.33
C HIS A 189 16.29 -19.36 60.25
N ASP A 190 17.12 -18.35 60.02
CA ASP A 190 18.17 -18.00 60.98
C ASP A 190 18.82 -16.64 60.66
N ALA A 191 19.25 -15.96 61.72
CA ALA A 191 19.76 -14.59 61.70
C ALA A 191 21.29 -14.56 61.57
N THR A 192 21.83 -14.18 60.40
CA THR A 192 23.06 -13.37 60.26
C THR A 192 23.22 -12.94 58.80
N ALA A 193 23.02 -11.66 58.48
CA ALA A 193 23.28 -11.12 57.15
C ALA A 193 24.59 -10.29 57.17
N PRO A 194 25.57 -10.57 56.29
CA PRO A 194 26.53 -9.56 55.86
C PRO A 194 25.82 -8.56 54.94
N ASP A 195 26.16 -7.28 55.04
CA ASP A 195 25.67 -6.20 54.18
C ASP A 195 25.80 -6.58 52.69
N THR A 196 24.71 -7.06 52.08
CA THR A 196 24.60 -7.21 50.64
C THR A 196 24.41 -5.82 50.04
N PRO A 197 25.20 -5.42 49.02
CA PRO A 197 24.90 -4.20 48.31
C PRO A 197 23.51 -4.36 47.70
N SER A 198 22.60 -3.44 47.98
CA SER A 198 21.34 -3.32 47.26
C SER A 198 21.68 -3.21 45.78
N TYR A 199 21.50 -4.30 45.03
CA TYR A 199 21.53 -4.27 43.58
C TYR A 199 20.23 -3.57 43.17
N ASP A 200 20.21 -2.24 43.30
CA ASP A 200 19.26 -1.39 42.59
C ASP A 200 19.43 -1.78 41.13
N SER A 201 18.48 -2.56 40.63
CA SER A 201 18.47 -2.96 39.24
C SER A 201 18.16 -1.70 38.44
N GLU A 202 19.21 -0.95 38.08
CA GLU A 202 19.13 0.19 37.19
C GLU A 202 18.47 -0.29 35.90
N LYS A 203 17.21 0.11 35.67
CA LYS A 203 16.48 -0.22 34.46
C LYS A 203 16.55 0.98 33.51
N LEU A 204 16.96 0.73 32.28
CA LEU A 204 16.91 1.72 31.20
C LEU A 204 15.60 1.57 30.44
N VAL A 205 14.93 2.68 30.18
CA VAL A 205 13.69 2.72 29.38
C VAL A 205 13.85 3.64 28.18
N TYR A 206 13.14 3.34 27.09
CA TYR A 206 13.09 4.25 25.95
C TYR A 206 12.51 5.61 26.37
N THR A 207 13.22 6.69 26.05
CA THR A 207 12.82 8.06 26.31
C THR A 207 11.72 8.57 25.36
N PRO A 208 11.76 8.32 24.02
CA PRO A 208 10.79 8.95 23.13
C PRO A 208 9.38 8.33 23.27
N PRO A 209 8.31 9.15 23.19
CA PRO A 209 6.93 8.67 23.25
C PRO A 209 6.47 8.05 21.92
N CYS A 210 5.65 6.99 21.94
CA CYS A 210 5.25 6.30 20.70
C CYS A 210 4.18 7.04 19.87
N GLY A 211 3.32 7.86 20.48
CA GLY A 211 2.17 8.50 19.82
C GLY A 211 2.57 9.37 18.61
N PRO A 212 3.49 10.34 18.77
CA PRO A 212 3.96 11.16 17.65
C PRO A 212 4.65 10.35 16.55
N LEU A 213 5.41 9.31 16.90
CA LEU A 213 6.05 8.43 15.91
C LEU A 213 5.01 7.65 15.10
N VAL A 214 3.97 7.13 15.76
CA VAL A 214 2.89 6.39 15.10
C VAL A 214 2.08 7.29 14.17
N THR A 215 1.73 8.50 14.61
CA THR A 215 0.96 9.44 13.77
C THR A 215 1.76 9.95 12.59
N ASP A 216 3.04 10.26 12.76
CA ASP A 216 3.94 10.64 11.67
C ASP A 216 4.13 9.49 10.66
N TYR A 217 4.35 8.27 11.16
CA TYR A 217 4.44 7.08 10.30
C TYR A 217 3.15 6.82 9.52
N MET A 218 1.99 6.91 10.19
CA MET A 218 0.68 6.76 9.54
C MET A 218 0.47 7.82 8.46
N HIS A 219 0.79 9.08 8.74
CA HIS A 219 0.70 10.16 7.75
C HIS A 219 1.61 9.88 6.54
N PHE A 220 2.87 9.49 6.79
CA PHE A 220 3.82 9.13 5.74
C PHE A 220 3.30 7.97 4.88
N VAL A 221 2.75 6.93 5.48
CA VAL A 221 2.16 5.79 4.75
C VAL A 221 0.98 6.23 3.87
N LEU A 222 0.06 7.03 4.40
CA LEU A 222 -1.10 7.49 3.62
C LEU A 222 -0.70 8.41 2.45
N VAL A 223 0.29 9.28 2.66
CA VAL A 223 0.86 10.11 1.58
C VAL A 223 1.55 9.25 0.53
N THR A 224 2.35 8.25 0.95
CA THR A 224 3.01 7.30 0.04
C THR A 224 1.99 6.56 -0.83
N ILE A 225 0.83 6.16 -0.27
CA ILE A 225 -0.26 5.53 -1.03
C ILE A 225 -0.79 6.48 -2.12
N LEU A 226 -1.00 7.76 -1.80
CA LEU A 226 -1.46 8.75 -2.77
C LEU A 226 -0.45 8.96 -3.91
N GLU A 227 0.84 9.02 -3.60
CA GLU A 227 1.90 9.14 -4.61
C GLU A 227 1.89 7.95 -5.58
N VAL A 228 1.78 6.73 -5.04
CA VAL A 228 1.67 5.51 -5.84
C VAL A 228 0.42 5.58 -6.73
N CYS A 229 -0.73 5.98 -6.19
CA CYS A 229 -1.97 6.14 -6.97
C CYS A 229 -1.82 7.13 -8.14
N ILE A 230 -1.11 8.24 -7.93
CA ILE A 230 -0.84 9.24 -8.98
C ILE A 230 0.01 8.64 -10.10
N VAL A 231 1.08 7.91 -9.76
CA VAL A 231 1.93 7.23 -10.75
C VAL A 231 1.12 6.24 -11.59
N PHE A 232 0.29 5.41 -10.95
CA PHE A 232 -0.59 4.48 -11.67
C PHE A 232 -1.63 5.19 -12.54
N ALA A 233 -2.17 6.32 -12.09
CA ALA A 233 -3.12 7.11 -12.88
C ALA A 233 -2.47 7.67 -14.16
N ILE A 234 -1.26 8.24 -14.05
CA ILE A 234 -0.49 8.74 -15.20
C ILE A 234 -0.21 7.59 -16.18
N MET A 235 0.24 6.45 -15.68
CA MET A 235 0.46 5.25 -16.49
C MET A 235 -0.82 4.83 -17.21
N ALA A 236 -1.97 4.81 -16.53
CA ALA A 236 -3.24 4.44 -17.14
C ALA A 236 -3.68 5.44 -18.22
N PHE A 237 -3.51 6.75 -18.04
CA PHE A 237 -3.79 7.74 -19.08
C PHE A 237 -2.92 7.53 -20.33
N VAL A 238 -1.62 7.31 -20.13
CA VAL A 238 -0.69 7.00 -21.23
C VAL A 238 -1.10 5.71 -21.95
N GLY A 239 -1.43 4.66 -21.20
CA GLY A 239 -1.92 3.38 -21.72
C GLY A 239 -3.22 3.50 -22.51
N MET A 240 -4.19 4.28 -22.02
CA MET A 240 -5.45 4.57 -22.72
C MET A 240 -5.20 5.29 -24.04
N GLY A 241 -4.37 6.34 -24.03
CA GLY A 241 -4.02 7.09 -25.24
C GLY A 241 -3.35 6.20 -26.30
N MET A 242 -2.40 5.37 -25.89
CA MET A 242 -1.74 4.44 -26.83
C MET A 242 -2.67 3.33 -27.32
N SER A 243 -3.54 2.79 -26.45
CA SER A 243 -4.54 1.79 -26.84
C SER A 243 -5.52 2.36 -27.87
N MET A 244 -6.06 3.55 -27.62
CA MET A 244 -6.95 4.25 -28.55
C MET A 244 -6.27 4.47 -29.91
N ALA A 245 -5.04 4.98 -29.91
CA ALA A 245 -4.28 5.17 -31.14
C ALA A 245 -4.07 3.85 -31.90
N MET A 246 -3.78 2.75 -31.21
CA MET A 246 -3.63 1.43 -31.82
C MET A 246 -4.95 0.88 -32.37
N ILE A 247 -6.08 1.04 -31.65
CA ILE A 247 -7.43 0.70 -32.16
C ILE A 247 -7.74 1.48 -33.45
N CYS A 248 -7.53 2.80 -33.43
CA CYS A 248 -7.76 3.66 -34.60
C CYS A 248 -6.92 3.22 -35.80
N ARG A 249 -5.65 2.86 -35.58
CA ARG A 249 -4.76 2.36 -36.65
C ARG A 249 -5.25 1.05 -37.23
N ILE A 250 -5.64 0.08 -36.40
CA ILE A 250 -6.21 -1.20 -36.87
C ILE A 250 -7.53 -0.97 -37.62
N ARG A 251 -8.36 0.01 -37.21
CA ARG A 251 -9.59 0.36 -37.95
C ARG A 251 -9.28 0.90 -39.35
N LYS A 252 -8.35 1.85 -39.47
CA LYS A 252 -7.94 2.42 -40.76
C LYS A 252 -7.29 1.37 -41.69
N GLY A 253 -6.54 0.43 -41.14
CA GLY A 253 -5.92 -0.66 -41.92
C GLY A 253 -6.93 -1.66 -42.50
N ASN A 254 -8.09 -1.84 -41.86
CA ASN A 254 -9.14 -2.76 -42.29
C ASN A 254 -10.25 -2.08 -43.12
N SER A 255 -10.23 -0.75 -43.30
CA SER A 255 -11.16 -0.08 -44.21
C SER A 255 -10.88 -0.56 -45.64
N PRO A 256 -11.87 -1.14 -46.34
CA PRO A 256 -11.68 -1.52 -47.74
C PRO A 256 -11.34 -0.27 -48.54
N VAL A 257 -10.26 -0.33 -49.31
CA VAL A 257 -9.95 0.69 -50.32
C VAL A 257 -11.04 0.57 -51.37
N THR A 258 -12.08 1.39 -51.28
CA THR A 258 -13.01 1.60 -52.40
C THR A 258 -12.21 2.27 -53.51
N PHE A 259 -11.69 1.46 -54.44
CA PHE A 259 -11.37 1.96 -55.77
C PHE A 259 -12.66 2.52 -56.34
N GLY A 260 -12.78 3.84 -56.38
CA GLY A 260 -13.83 4.51 -57.13
C GLY A 260 -13.64 4.14 -58.60
N ALA A 261 -14.33 3.10 -59.05
CA ALA A 261 -14.64 2.93 -60.46
C ALA A 261 -15.52 4.13 -60.81
N ASN A 262 -14.90 5.16 -61.40
CA ASN A 262 -15.60 6.24 -62.06
C ASN A 262 -16.48 5.60 -63.14
N PRO A 263 -17.82 5.65 -63.09
CA PRO A 263 -18.60 5.29 -64.24
C PRO A 263 -18.38 6.42 -65.25
N SER A 264 -17.74 6.10 -66.37
CA SER A 264 -17.76 6.91 -67.58
C SER A 264 -19.19 7.43 -67.85
N PRO A 265 -19.36 8.68 -68.31
CA PRO A 265 -20.68 9.22 -68.57
C PRO A 265 -21.41 8.36 -69.61
N PRO A 266 -22.75 8.23 -69.51
CA PRO A 266 -23.53 7.40 -70.43
C PRO A 266 -23.47 7.99 -71.84
N TYR A 267 -23.02 7.16 -72.79
CA TYR A 267 -22.95 7.47 -74.24
C TYR A 267 -24.33 7.77 -74.88
N THR A 268 -25.42 7.65 -74.12
CA THR A 268 -26.80 7.74 -74.62
C THR A 268 -27.29 9.17 -74.92
N GLU A 269 -26.57 10.20 -74.49
CA GLU A 269 -26.95 11.61 -74.74
C GLU A 269 -26.43 12.17 -76.08
N LEU A 270 -25.45 11.53 -76.73
CA LEU A 270 -24.88 12.03 -78.00
C LEU A 270 -25.62 11.56 -79.25
N LEU A 271 -26.43 10.50 -79.16
CA LEU A 271 -27.20 9.97 -80.30
C LEU A 271 -28.51 10.71 -80.55
N ASN A 272 -29.06 11.42 -79.55
CA ASN A 272 -30.29 12.21 -79.70
C ASN A 272 -30.03 13.65 -80.21
N ALA A 273 -28.78 14.07 -80.36
CA ALA A 273 -28.42 15.40 -80.88
C ALA A 273 -28.07 15.39 -82.38
N SER A 274 -28.04 14.23 -83.04
CA SER A 274 -27.79 14.12 -84.48
C SER A 274 -29.04 13.88 -85.34
N GLU A 275 -30.23 13.79 -84.72
CA GLU A 275 -31.52 13.60 -85.41
C GLU A 275 -32.52 14.77 -85.18
N ALA A 276 -32.04 15.94 -84.74
CA ALA A 276 -32.83 17.17 -84.65
C ALA A 276 -32.25 18.29 -85.51
#